data_AF-A0A7K1GBI4-F1
#
_entry.id   AF-A0A7K1GBI4-F1
#
_cell.length_a   1.000
_cell.length_b   1.000
_cell.length_c   1.000
_cell.angle_alpha   90.00
_cell.angle_beta   90.00
_cell.angle_gamma   90.00
#
_symmetry.space_group_name_H-M   'P 1'
#
loop_
_entity.id
_entity.type
_entity.pdbx_description
1 polymer ?
#
loop_
_entity_poly.entity_id
_entity_poly.type
_entity_poly.pdbx_seq_one_letter_code
_entity_poly.pdbx_strand_id
1 'polypeptide(L)'
;MKKLILYTIGFTSFLCCVNNKKEDSQKSWREQKTVVEAITIPSISKVKNGVKFINTGPRGGSYINSDSTEIRYTIFRVQIVNDTIIPLNLELNFPETTIELLPDSSILLNISIIPDSLTPDNIQNNLNFGVIGIEEFFESELSERYMLKTSIPPKEQHIVYIGIKFVSELDNGTTRSILFINGQDIVAPFLPQKSIKINNKNPEILDLVYGIGVDPPNNYNLIPCGKIKY
;
A
#
# COMPACT_ATOMS: atom_id res chain seq x y z
N MET A 1 37.22 -83.92 -25.20
CA MET A 1 38.69 -83.74 -25.22
C MET A 1 38.99 -82.31 -25.68
N LYS A 2 39.87 -81.64 -24.93
CA LYS A 2 40.56 -80.35 -25.20
C LYS A 2 39.77 -79.03 -25.01
N LYS A 3 40.47 -78.15 -24.29
CA LYS A 3 40.17 -76.83 -23.74
C LYS A 3 40.54 -75.71 -24.74
N LEU A 4 40.18 -74.48 -24.33
CA LEU A 4 40.94 -73.22 -24.50
C LEU A 4 40.70 -72.54 -25.89
N ILE A 5 40.48 -71.23 -26.07
CA ILE A 5 41.02 -70.00 -25.44
C ILE A 5 40.02 -68.83 -25.58
N LEU A 6 40.10 -67.93 -24.60
CA LEU A 6 39.51 -66.60 -24.41
C LEU A 6 39.96 -65.58 -25.48
N TYR A 7 39.10 -64.66 -25.96
CA TYR A 7 39.49 -63.24 -26.17
C TYR A 7 38.26 -62.32 -26.30
N THR A 8 38.49 -61.09 -25.86
CA THR A 8 37.59 -60.04 -25.36
C THR A 8 37.10 -59.03 -26.40
N ILE A 9 36.31 -58.05 -25.90
CA ILE A 9 35.89 -56.76 -26.47
C ILE A 9 34.50 -56.87 -27.15
N GLY A 10 33.44 -56.20 -26.75
CA GLY A 10 33.25 -55.01 -25.92
C GLY A 10 32.25 -54.14 -26.68
N PHE A 11 31.04 -53.93 -26.14
CA PHE A 11 30.20 -52.80 -26.55
C PHE A 11 29.11 -52.58 -25.50
N THR A 12 29.20 -51.43 -24.84
CA THR A 12 28.19 -50.87 -23.95
C THR A 12 26.99 -50.41 -24.75
N SER A 13 25.80 -50.85 -24.37
CA SER A 13 24.54 -50.18 -24.73
C SER A 13 23.53 -50.44 -23.63
N PHE A 14 23.29 -49.39 -22.84
CA PHE A 14 22.16 -49.27 -21.92
C PHE A 14 20.86 -49.41 -22.72
N LEU A 15 20.07 -50.45 -22.45
CA LEU A 15 18.71 -50.59 -22.94
C LEU A 15 17.86 -51.28 -21.86
N CYS A 16 16.84 -50.54 -21.44
CA CYS A 16 15.56 -50.98 -20.85
C CYS A 16 15.58 -51.89 -19.61
N CYS A 17 15.26 -51.29 -18.47
CA CYS A 17 14.22 -51.85 -17.62
C CYS A 17 13.01 -50.91 -17.58
N VAL A 18 11.98 -51.32 -18.32
CA VAL A 18 10.59 -51.00 -18.03
C VAL A 18 10.29 -51.55 -16.63
N ASN A 19 9.79 -50.70 -15.74
CA ASN A 19 8.93 -51.16 -14.67
C ASN A 19 7.76 -50.18 -14.53
N ASN A 20 6.62 -50.63 -15.04
CA ASN A 20 5.31 -50.06 -14.76
C ASN A 20 5.07 -50.10 -13.25
N LYS A 21 4.92 -48.93 -12.63
CA LYS A 21 3.97 -48.73 -11.54
C LYS A 21 3.20 -47.45 -11.82
N LYS A 22 1.94 -47.64 -12.22
CA LYS A 22 0.89 -46.63 -12.06
C LYS A 22 0.83 -46.34 -10.56
N GLU A 23 1.15 -45.12 -10.18
CA GLU A 23 0.87 -44.62 -8.84
C GLU A 23 -0.14 -43.49 -9.00
N ASP A 24 -1.32 -43.74 -8.42
CA ASP A 24 -2.49 -42.90 -8.42
C ASP A 24 -2.17 -41.46 -8.05
N SER A 25 -2.58 -40.55 -8.93
CA SER A 25 -2.71 -39.13 -8.68
C SER A 25 -3.86 -38.88 -7.70
N GLN A 26 -3.63 -39.14 -6.42
CA GLN A 26 -4.53 -38.73 -5.34
C GLN A 26 -3.77 -38.55 -4.02
N LYS A 27 -2.81 -37.61 -4.00
CA LYS A 27 -2.29 -37.03 -2.77
C LYS A 27 -2.66 -35.55 -2.69
N SER A 28 -3.84 -35.32 -2.13
CA SER A 28 -4.09 -34.30 -1.10
C SER A 28 -3.23 -33.05 -1.19
N TRP A 29 -3.62 -32.10 -2.04
CA TRP A 29 -3.29 -30.69 -1.85
C TRP A 29 -4.15 -30.12 -0.72
N ARG A 30 -3.83 -30.50 0.52
CA ARG A 30 -4.20 -29.74 1.71
C ARG A 30 -2.95 -29.04 2.22
N GLU A 31 -3.07 -27.72 2.28
CA GLU A 31 -2.34 -26.81 3.18
C GLU A 31 -0.82 -26.73 2.99
N GLN A 32 -0.41 -25.88 2.04
CA GLN A 32 0.70 -24.97 2.30
C GLN A 32 0.14 -23.57 2.50
N LYS A 33 -0.38 -23.39 3.72
CA LYS A 33 -0.68 -22.09 4.31
C LYS A 33 0.66 -21.44 4.66
N THR A 34 1.35 -20.93 3.64
CA THR A 34 2.50 -20.05 3.88
C THR A 34 1.92 -18.74 4.38
N VAL A 35 1.82 -18.60 5.70
CA VAL A 35 1.64 -17.31 6.35
C VAL A 35 2.90 -16.52 6.00
N VAL A 36 2.84 -15.76 4.92
CA VAL A 36 3.80 -14.71 4.66
C VAL A 36 3.54 -13.69 5.76
N GLU A 37 4.31 -13.77 6.85
CA GLU A 37 4.33 -12.73 7.86
C GLU A 37 4.58 -11.41 7.13
N ALA A 38 3.59 -10.52 7.18
CA ALA A 38 3.67 -9.21 6.57
C ALA A 38 4.94 -8.53 7.08
N ILE A 39 5.88 -8.26 6.17
CA ILE A 39 7.09 -7.49 6.46
C ILE A 39 6.65 -6.24 7.22
N THR A 40 7.11 -6.12 8.47
CA THR A 40 6.75 -4.99 9.33
C THR A 40 7.46 -3.76 8.77
N ILE A 41 6.78 -3.02 7.91
CA ILE A 41 7.28 -1.74 7.40
C ILE A 41 7.35 -0.78 8.59
N PRO A 42 8.50 -0.14 8.86
CA PRO A 42 8.66 0.75 10.00
C PRO A 42 7.65 1.91 9.91
N SER A 43 6.87 2.11 10.96
CA SER A 43 5.96 3.24 11.06
C SER A 43 6.76 4.54 11.26
N ILE A 44 6.52 5.53 10.41
CA ILE A 44 7.14 6.85 10.55
C ILE A 44 6.19 7.71 11.38
N SER A 45 6.68 8.23 12.50
CA SER A 45 5.91 9.15 13.34
C SER A 45 6.72 10.34 13.83
N LYS A 46 6.09 11.52 13.81
CA LYS A 46 6.62 12.76 14.39
C LYS A 46 5.49 13.56 15.01
N VAL A 47 5.80 14.27 16.10
CA VAL A 47 4.86 15.09 16.86
C VAL A 47 5.06 16.56 16.50
N LYS A 48 3.96 17.30 16.33
CA LYS A 48 3.95 18.76 16.23
C LYS A 48 2.70 19.27 16.94
N ASN A 49 2.89 20.18 17.90
CA ASN A 49 1.81 20.78 18.70
C ASN A 49 0.87 19.74 19.37
N GLY A 50 1.41 18.60 19.81
CA GLY A 50 0.63 17.54 20.44
C GLY A 50 -0.22 16.70 19.47
N VAL A 51 0.00 16.85 18.16
CA VAL A 51 -0.58 15.99 17.12
C VAL A 51 0.48 15.07 16.57
N LYS A 52 0.17 13.77 16.46
CA LYS A 52 1.08 12.74 15.93
C LYS A 52 0.41 11.96 14.80
N PHE A 53 1.14 11.77 13.71
CA PHE A 53 0.74 10.90 12.60
C PHE A 53 1.58 9.61 12.62
N ILE A 54 0.93 8.46 12.51
CA ILE A 54 1.57 7.15 12.39
C ILE A 54 1.16 6.54 11.05
N ASN A 55 2.05 6.62 10.07
CA ASN A 55 1.80 6.15 8.72
C ASN A 55 2.20 4.67 8.59
N THR A 56 1.31 3.82 8.06
CA THR A 56 1.55 2.39 7.82
C THR A 56 1.12 2.00 6.40
N GLY A 57 1.96 1.24 5.71
CA GLY A 57 1.69 0.73 4.36
C GLY A 57 2.92 0.81 3.46
N PRO A 58 2.78 0.47 2.17
CA PRO A 58 1.53 0.12 1.49
C PRO A 58 1.04 -1.31 1.81
N ARG A 59 -0.26 -1.55 1.60
CA ARG A 59 -0.86 -2.86 1.32
C ARG A 59 -1.75 -2.72 0.10
N GLY A 60 -2.04 -3.77 -0.63
CA GLY A 60 -2.92 -3.66 -1.81
C GLY A 60 -2.77 -4.85 -2.74
N GLY A 61 -3.31 -4.69 -3.94
CA GLY A 61 -3.27 -5.70 -4.99
C GLY A 61 -3.71 -5.12 -6.33
N SER A 62 -4.25 -5.99 -7.17
CA SER A 62 -4.91 -5.62 -8.42
C SER A 62 -6.24 -6.37 -8.55
N TYR A 63 -7.13 -5.84 -9.39
CA TYR A 63 -8.38 -6.49 -9.80
C TYR A 63 -8.66 -6.19 -11.28
N ILE A 64 -9.54 -6.97 -11.90
CA ILE A 64 -9.98 -6.73 -13.28
C ILE A 64 -11.30 -5.95 -13.22
N ASN A 65 -11.36 -4.76 -13.82
CA ASN A 65 -12.57 -3.95 -13.86
C ASN A 65 -13.58 -4.46 -14.91
N SER A 66 -14.74 -3.81 -15.00
CA SER A 66 -15.78 -4.15 -15.98
C SER A 66 -15.31 -4.10 -17.44
N ASP A 67 -14.31 -3.26 -17.72
CA ASP A 67 -13.72 -3.07 -19.03
C ASP A 67 -12.58 -4.06 -19.32
N SER A 68 -12.44 -5.12 -18.49
CA SER A 68 -11.38 -6.12 -18.59
C SER A 68 -9.96 -5.56 -18.47
N THR A 69 -9.82 -4.39 -17.83
CA THR A 69 -8.54 -3.73 -17.56
C THR A 69 -8.08 -4.11 -16.16
N GLU A 70 -6.81 -4.49 -16.03
CA GLU A 70 -6.20 -4.69 -14.72
C GLU A 70 -5.96 -3.35 -14.02
N ILE A 71 -6.61 -3.16 -12.88
CA ILE A 71 -6.47 -1.99 -12.04
C ILE A 71 -5.62 -2.35 -10.84
N ARG A 72 -4.51 -1.64 -10.69
CA ARG A 72 -3.67 -1.72 -9.50
C ARG A 72 -4.13 -0.73 -8.45
N TYR A 73 -4.08 -1.14 -7.18
CA TYR A 73 -4.38 -0.25 -6.07
C TYR A 73 -3.43 -0.44 -4.88
N THR A 74 -3.44 0.55 -4.00
CA THR A 74 -2.73 0.51 -2.73
C THR A 74 -3.54 1.23 -1.66
N ILE A 75 -3.41 0.76 -0.43
CA ILE A 75 -4.05 1.27 0.77
C ILE A 75 -2.96 1.63 1.76
N PHE A 76 -3.12 2.78 2.38
CA PHE A 76 -2.33 3.24 3.51
C PHE A 76 -3.25 3.46 4.70
N ARG A 77 -2.76 3.13 5.89
CA ARG A 77 -3.43 3.42 7.15
C ARG A 77 -2.65 4.52 7.86
N VAL A 78 -3.34 5.57 8.27
CA VAL A 78 -2.76 6.67 9.06
C VAL A 78 -3.50 6.77 10.38
N GLN A 79 -2.78 6.60 11.49
CA GLN A 79 -3.33 6.89 12.82
C GLN A 79 -2.99 8.34 13.18
N ILE A 80 -3.99 9.09 13.58
CA ILE A 80 -3.88 10.50 13.96
C ILE A 80 -4.19 10.56 15.45
N VAL A 81 -3.18 10.85 16.26
CA VAL A 81 -3.28 10.86 17.72
C VAL A 81 -3.37 12.30 18.22
N ASN A 82 -4.38 12.57 19.04
CA ASN A 82 -4.57 13.82 19.75
C ASN A 82 -4.00 13.73 21.17
N ASP A 83 -2.73 14.09 21.35
CA ASP A 83 -2.10 14.14 22.67
C ASP A 83 -2.40 15.45 23.41
N THR A 84 -3.28 16.31 22.91
CA THR A 84 -3.61 17.61 23.53
C THR A 84 -4.68 17.47 24.62
N ILE A 85 -5.12 18.60 25.19
CA ILE A 85 -6.22 18.68 26.16
C ILE A 85 -7.52 19.23 25.55
N ILE A 86 -7.53 19.51 24.24
CA ILE A 86 -8.68 20.03 23.49
C ILE A 86 -8.98 19.14 22.27
N PRO A 87 -10.22 19.09 21.78
CA PRO A 87 -10.55 18.32 20.59
C PRO A 87 -9.81 18.85 19.36
N LEU A 88 -9.47 17.96 18.41
CA LEU A 88 -8.95 18.36 17.10
C LEU A 88 -10.06 18.23 16.07
N ASN A 89 -10.34 19.30 15.32
CA ASN A 89 -11.19 19.23 14.15
C ASN A 89 -10.34 18.89 12.93
N LEU A 90 -10.45 17.65 12.45
CA LEU A 90 -9.76 17.14 11.28
C LEU A 90 -10.64 17.33 10.04
N GLU A 91 -10.09 18.00 9.04
CA GLU A 91 -10.67 18.10 7.71
C GLU A 91 -9.65 17.61 6.68
N LEU A 92 -9.95 16.50 6.01
CA LEU A 92 -9.21 16.05 4.82
C LEU A 92 -10.06 16.30 3.58
N ASN A 93 -9.40 16.72 2.51
CA ASN A 93 -10.01 16.92 1.20
C ASN A 93 -8.97 16.65 0.12
N PHE A 94 -9.11 15.53 -0.58
CA PHE A 94 -8.24 15.16 -1.70
C PHE A 94 -8.81 15.70 -3.02
N PRO A 95 -7.97 15.93 -4.04
CA PRO A 95 -8.46 16.25 -5.37
C PRO A 95 -9.37 15.15 -5.92
N GLU A 96 -10.54 15.52 -6.43
CA GLU A 96 -11.44 14.59 -7.14
C GLU A 96 -10.91 14.23 -8.53
N THR A 97 -9.97 15.04 -9.05
CA THR A 97 -9.33 14.84 -10.35
C THR A 97 -8.14 13.89 -10.24
N THR A 98 -7.82 13.25 -11.36
CA THR A 98 -6.59 12.45 -11.51
C THR A 98 -5.36 13.29 -11.22
N ILE A 99 -4.40 12.68 -10.53
CA ILE A 99 -3.14 13.27 -10.11
C ILE A 99 -2.03 12.65 -10.94
N GLU A 100 -1.18 13.51 -11.49
CA GLU A 100 0.04 13.13 -12.19
C GLU A 100 1.21 13.12 -11.20
N LEU A 101 2.10 12.13 -11.27
CA LEU A 101 3.37 12.18 -10.55
C LEU A 101 4.40 12.99 -11.35
N LEU A 102 5.38 13.56 -10.65
CA LEU A 102 6.47 14.30 -11.26
C LEU A 102 7.79 13.53 -11.12
N PRO A 103 8.70 13.61 -12.12
CA PRO A 103 8.57 14.35 -13.36
C PRO A 103 7.81 13.58 -14.45
N ASP A 104 7.51 12.30 -14.24
CA ASP A 104 6.80 11.46 -15.21
C ASP A 104 5.28 11.62 -15.12
N SER A 105 4.73 12.51 -15.94
CA SER A 105 3.29 12.75 -16.03
C SER A 105 2.49 11.58 -16.63
N SER A 106 3.14 10.47 -17.02
CA SER A 106 2.43 9.27 -17.48
C SER A 106 1.86 8.44 -16.33
N ILE A 107 2.35 8.62 -15.10
CA ILE A 107 1.83 7.93 -13.93
C ILE A 107 0.64 8.70 -13.37
N LEU A 108 -0.55 8.14 -13.58
CA LEU A 108 -1.85 8.72 -13.25
C LEU A 108 -2.52 7.94 -12.13
N LEU A 109 -3.04 8.65 -11.13
CA LEU A 109 -3.72 8.03 -9.99
C LEU A 109 -4.84 8.89 -9.42
N ASN A 110 -5.80 8.24 -8.76
CA ASN A 110 -6.79 8.88 -7.90
C ASN A 110 -6.52 8.49 -6.45
N ILE A 111 -6.77 9.43 -5.53
CA ILE A 111 -6.66 9.20 -4.10
C ILE A 111 -8.06 9.30 -3.50
N SER A 112 -8.39 8.39 -2.60
CA SER A 112 -9.68 8.36 -1.91
C SER A 112 -9.51 8.00 -0.44
N ILE A 113 -10.42 8.48 0.38
CA ILE A 113 -10.59 8.12 1.78
C ILE A 113 -11.60 6.98 1.82
N ILE A 114 -11.17 5.83 2.34
CA ILE A 114 -12.03 4.65 2.47
C ILE A 114 -12.94 4.89 3.68
N PRO A 115 -14.28 4.78 3.51
CA PRO A 115 -15.24 5.09 4.55
C PRO A 115 -15.21 4.07 5.69
N ASP A 116 -15.59 4.50 6.89
CA ASP A 116 -15.57 3.67 8.10
C ASP A 116 -16.35 2.36 7.93
N SER A 117 -17.45 2.37 7.16
CA SER A 117 -18.28 1.20 6.86
C SER A 117 -17.56 0.06 6.13
N LEU A 118 -16.44 0.36 5.47
CA LEU A 118 -15.60 -0.61 4.77
C LEU A 118 -14.32 -0.96 5.53
N THR A 119 -14.08 -0.31 6.67
CA THR A 119 -12.86 -0.47 7.47
C THR A 119 -13.15 -1.25 8.75
N PRO A 120 -12.16 -1.97 9.31
CA PRO A 120 -12.37 -2.69 10.55
C PRO A 120 -12.35 -1.77 11.77
N ASP A 121 -13.15 -2.11 12.78
CA ASP A 121 -13.19 -1.42 14.08
C ASP A 121 -11.83 -1.43 14.82
N ASN A 122 -11.00 -2.43 14.53
CA ASN A 122 -9.70 -2.63 15.15
C ASN A 122 -8.58 -2.66 14.11
N ILE A 123 -7.38 -2.23 14.51
CA ILE A 123 -6.18 -2.28 13.70
C ILE A 123 -5.90 -3.73 13.27
N GLN A 124 -6.00 -4.00 11.96
CA GLN A 124 -5.60 -5.29 11.40
C GLN A 124 -4.31 -5.17 10.60
N ASN A 125 -3.52 -6.25 10.59
CA ASN A 125 -2.26 -6.35 9.84
C ASN A 125 -2.30 -7.51 8.84
N ASN A 126 -3.50 -7.87 8.36
CA ASN A 126 -3.75 -8.80 7.26
C ASN A 126 -3.86 -8.07 5.90
N LEU A 127 -4.21 -8.81 4.85
CA LEU A 127 -4.39 -8.25 3.50
C LEU A 127 -5.31 -7.02 3.54
N ASN A 128 -4.93 -5.96 2.81
CA ASN A 128 -5.68 -4.70 2.74
C ASN A 128 -6.01 -4.04 4.10
N PHE A 129 -5.29 -4.41 5.18
CA PHE A 129 -5.62 -4.02 6.54
C PHE A 129 -7.05 -4.41 6.99
N GLY A 130 -7.65 -5.44 6.37
CA GLY A 130 -9.00 -5.89 6.72
C GLY A 130 -10.11 -5.06 6.09
N VAL A 131 -9.79 -4.13 5.18
CA VAL A 131 -10.78 -3.41 4.39
C VAL A 131 -11.54 -4.37 3.48
N ILE A 132 -12.86 -4.21 3.42
CA ILE A 132 -13.78 -5.01 2.59
C ILE A 132 -14.35 -4.16 1.44
N GLY A 133 -14.80 -4.80 0.36
CA GLY A 133 -15.49 -4.12 -0.75
C GLY A 133 -14.65 -3.05 -1.49
N ILE A 134 -13.33 -3.22 -1.51
CA ILE A 134 -12.41 -2.20 -2.01
C ILE A 134 -12.54 -1.99 -3.53
N GLU A 135 -12.83 -3.07 -4.27
CA GLU A 135 -12.97 -3.04 -5.73
C GLU A 135 -14.23 -2.24 -6.10
N GLU A 136 -15.36 -2.57 -5.48
CA GLU A 136 -16.63 -1.86 -5.67
C GLU A 136 -16.52 -0.40 -5.23
N PHE A 137 -15.78 -0.11 -4.16
CA PHE A 137 -15.52 1.26 -3.72
C PHE A 137 -14.77 2.08 -4.79
N PHE A 138 -13.73 1.51 -5.40
CA PHE A 138 -12.96 2.20 -6.45
C PHE A 138 -13.71 2.34 -7.78
N GLU A 139 -14.69 1.49 -8.05
CA GLU A 139 -15.56 1.58 -9.23
C GLU A 139 -16.83 2.42 -8.99
N SER A 140 -17.15 2.77 -7.73
CA SER A 140 -18.31 3.62 -7.43
C SER A 140 -18.14 5.04 -7.98
N GLU A 141 -19.21 5.84 -8.00
CA GLU A 141 -19.22 7.28 -8.32
C GLU A 141 -19.49 8.18 -7.09
N LEU A 142 -19.27 7.65 -5.88
CA LEU A 142 -19.45 8.39 -4.62
C LEU A 142 -18.53 9.61 -4.52
N SER A 143 -19.08 10.83 -4.45
CA SER A 143 -18.29 12.05 -4.26
C SER A 143 -17.70 12.16 -2.84
N GLU A 144 -18.33 11.55 -1.85
CA GLU A 144 -17.91 11.61 -0.44
C GLU A 144 -16.54 10.97 -0.19
N ARG A 145 -16.04 10.15 -1.12
CA ARG A 145 -14.76 9.44 -0.97
C ARG A 145 -13.53 10.36 -0.96
N TYR A 146 -13.68 11.65 -1.25
CA TYR A 146 -12.53 12.57 -1.27
C TYR A 146 -12.43 13.41 0.00
N MET A 147 -13.44 13.38 0.87
CA MET A 147 -13.55 14.28 2.02
C MET A 147 -13.79 13.52 3.32
N LEU A 148 -13.09 13.95 4.38
CA LEU A 148 -13.35 13.53 5.76
C LEU A 148 -13.46 14.78 6.64
N LYS A 149 -14.51 14.85 7.45
CA LYS A 149 -14.67 15.88 8.48
C LYS A 149 -15.04 15.18 9.78
N THR A 150 -14.17 15.28 10.77
CA THR A 150 -14.38 14.62 12.06
C THR A 150 -13.72 15.39 13.20
N SER A 151 -14.11 15.07 14.43
CA SER A 151 -13.50 15.60 15.64
C SER A 151 -12.81 14.45 16.39
N ILE A 152 -11.55 14.67 16.79
CA ILE A 152 -10.77 13.71 17.58
C ILE A 152 -10.72 14.24 19.01
N PRO A 153 -11.39 13.59 19.98
CA PRO A 153 -11.38 14.04 21.37
C PRO A 153 -9.96 14.10 21.96
N PRO A 154 -9.76 14.88 23.04
CA PRO A 154 -8.50 14.89 23.77
C PRO A 154 -8.09 13.48 24.20
N LYS A 155 -6.81 13.14 24.02
CA LYS A 155 -6.23 11.84 24.42
C LYS A 155 -6.80 10.64 23.65
N GLU A 156 -7.48 10.88 22.53
CA GLU A 156 -7.97 9.85 21.64
C GLU A 156 -7.21 9.86 20.31
N GLN A 157 -7.52 8.88 19.46
CA GLN A 157 -6.97 8.76 18.12
C GLN A 157 -8.07 8.48 17.11
N HIS A 158 -7.80 8.82 15.86
CA HIS A 158 -8.64 8.46 14.73
C HIS A 158 -7.79 7.76 13.67
N ILE A 159 -8.34 6.74 13.02
CA ILE A 159 -7.64 5.96 12.00
C ILE A 159 -8.28 6.27 10.65
N VAL A 160 -7.47 6.75 9.72
CA VAL A 160 -7.89 7.03 8.34
C VAL A 160 -7.25 6.01 7.42
N TYR A 161 -8.05 5.44 6.52
CA TYR A 161 -7.58 4.58 5.45
C TYR A 161 -7.62 5.36 4.13
N ILE A 162 -6.47 5.46 3.46
CA ILE A 162 -6.31 6.20 2.21
C ILE A 162 -6.02 5.18 1.11
N GLY A 163 -6.94 5.08 0.16
CA GLY A 163 -6.83 4.28 -1.05
C GLY A 163 -6.22 5.08 -2.20
N ILE A 164 -5.41 4.41 -3.02
CA ILE A 164 -4.82 4.93 -4.24
C ILE A 164 -5.15 3.95 -5.36
N LYS A 165 -5.89 4.44 -6.36
CA LYS A 165 -6.22 3.70 -7.59
C LYS A 165 -5.32 4.22 -8.70
N PHE A 166 -4.59 3.33 -9.37
CA PHE A 166 -3.80 3.71 -10.53
C PHE A 166 -4.68 3.65 -11.79
N VAL A 167 -4.65 4.74 -12.55
CA VAL A 167 -5.43 4.90 -13.79
C VAL A 167 -4.56 4.61 -15.02
N SER A 168 -3.26 4.86 -14.91
CA SER A 168 -2.28 4.45 -15.91
C SER A 168 -1.81 3.01 -15.66
N GLU A 169 -1.38 2.34 -16.72
CA GLU A 169 -0.60 1.12 -16.59
C GLU A 169 0.69 1.41 -15.79
N LEU A 170 1.07 0.47 -14.94
CA LEU A 170 2.28 0.53 -14.14
C LEU A 170 3.03 -0.78 -14.28
N ASP A 171 4.08 -0.78 -15.11
CA ASP A 171 4.90 -1.96 -15.38
C ASP A 171 5.45 -2.57 -14.09
N ASN A 172 5.95 -1.72 -13.17
CA ASN A 172 6.44 -2.08 -11.85
C ASN A 172 6.61 -0.81 -10.99
N GLY A 173 6.82 -0.96 -9.69
CA GLY A 173 7.21 0.16 -8.84
C GLY A 173 6.71 0.04 -7.42
N THR A 174 7.53 0.48 -6.48
CA THR A 174 7.17 0.46 -5.07
C THR A 174 6.45 1.77 -4.70
N THR A 175 5.18 1.68 -4.32
CA THR A 175 4.42 2.84 -3.83
C THR A 175 4.81 3.17 -2.39
N ARG A 176 5.00 4.46 -2.10
CA ARG A 176 5.24 5.00 -0.78
C ARG A 176 4.36 6.23 -0.57
N SER A 177 3.89 6.44 0.64
CA SER A 177 3.18 7.66 0.98
C SER A 177 3.37 8.04 2.44
N ILE A 178 3.05 9.30 2.73
CA ILE A 178 3.09 9.87 4.07
C ILE A 178 2.09 11.02 4.15
N LEU A 179 1.21 10.99 5.15
CA LEU A 179 0.45 12.16 5.60
C LEU A 179 1.24 12.85 6.70
N PHE A 180 1.43 14.16 6.58
CA PHE A 180 2.18 14.96 7.54
C PHE A 180 1.68 16.41 7.61
N ILE A 181 2.07 17.11 8.67
CA ILE A 181 1.76 18.53 8.84
C ILE A 181 2.74 19.36 8.00
N ASN A 182 2.22 20.31 7.24
CA ASN A 182 3.03 21.23 6.47
C ASN A 182 4.07 21.95 7.36
N GLY A 183 5.30 22.06 6.86
CA GLY A 183 6.43 22.62 7.60
C GLY A 183 6.83 21.80 8.85
N GLN A 184 6.47 20.53 8.93
CA GLN A 184 7.09 19.58 9.85
C GLN A 184 8.32 18.98 9.15
N ASP A 185 9.46 18.87 9.82
CA ASP A 185 10.57 18.07 9.29
C ASP A 185 10.06 16.65 9.10
N ILE A 186 10.15 16.08 7.91
CA ILE A 186 9.76 14.69 7.65
C ILE A 186 10.99 13.84 7.33
N VAL A 187 11.01 12.60 7.82
CA VAL A 187 11.98 11.59 7.37
C VAL A 187 11.27 10.75 6.32
N ALA A 188 11.22 11.26 5.10
CA ALA A 188 10.61 10.59 3.95
C ALA A 188 11.65 10.57 2.81
N PRO A 189 12.56 9.58 2.77
CA PRO A 189 13.66 9.54 1.79
C PRO A 189 13.17 9.44 0.34
N PHE A 190 11.88 9.13 0.14
CA PHE A 190 11.23 9.07 -1.16
C PHE A 190 10.74 10.43 -1.68
N LEU A 191 10.76 11.48 -0.85
CA LEU A 191 10.42 12.85 -1.25
C LEU A 191 11.69 13.70 -1.35
N PRO A 192 11.77 14.64 -2.30
CA PRO A 192 12.90 15.56 -2.36
C PRO A 192 12.98 16.43 -1.10
N GLN A 193 14.16 16.59 -0.52
CA GLN A 193 14.37 17.45 0.65
C GLN A 193 14.04 18.94 0.42
N LYS A 194 14.04 19.41 -0.83
CA LYS A 194 13.94 20.83 -1.20
C LYS A 194 12.51 21.40 -1.24
N SER A 195 11.47 20.59 -1.13
CA SER A 195 10.11 20.97 -1.57
C SER A 195 9.18 21.52 -0.49
N ILE A 196 9.61 21.72 0.76
CA ILE A 196 8.73 22.24 1.81
C ILE A 196 9.19 23.64 2.24
N LYS A 197 8.83 24.67 1.46
CA LYS A 197 8.95 26.06 1.93
C LYS A 197 7.87 26.35 2.97
N ILE A 198 8.32 26.68 4.16
CA ILE A 198 7.56 26.85 5.39
C ILE A 198 6.86 28.22 5.39
N ASN A 199 5.54 28.26 5.61
CA ASN A 199 4.84 29.46 6.07
C ASN A 199 3.50 29.09 6.72
N ASN A 200 3.52 28.56 7.95
CA ASN A 200 2.31 28.54 8.77
C ASN A 200 2.11 29.95 9.35
N LYS A 201 1.14 30.70 8.81
CA LYS A 201 0.80 32.04 9.30
C LYS A 201 -0.09 32.02 10.56
N ASN A 202 -0.72 30.89 10.88
CA ASN A 202 -1.62 30.73 12.02
C ASN A 202 -1.24 29.48 12.86
N PRO A 203 -0.89 29.63 14.16
CA PRO A 203 -0.56 28.49 15.02
C PRO A 203 -1.76 27.58 15.35
N GLU A 204 -3.00 28.06 15.20
CA GLU A 204 -4.23 27.31 15.46
C GLU A 204 -4.67 26.44 14.28
N ILE A 205 -4.03 26.58 13.12
CA ILE A 205 -4.34 25.81 11.92
C ILE A 205 -3.08 25.09 11.45
N LEU A 206 -3.16 23.77 11.39
CA LEU A 206 -2.11 22.93 10.85
C LEU A 206 -2.53 22.43 9.48
N ASP A 207 -1.98 23.01 8.41
CA ASP A 207 -2.21 22.51 7.05
C ASP A 207 -1.59 21.11 6.90
N LEU A 208 -2.28 20.23 6.18
CA LEU A 208 -1.86 18.85 5.94
C LEU A 208 -1.43 18.66 4.48
N VAL A 209 -0.39 17.85 4.31
CA VAL A 209 0.14 17.47 3.00
C VAL A 209 0.24 15.95 2.95
N TYR A 210 -0.23 15.38 1.85
CA TYR A 210 -0.04 13.98 1.51
C TYR A 210 1.07 13.87 0.46
N GLY A 211 2.21 13.33 0.87
CA GLY A 211 3.29 12.98 -0.03
C GLY A 211 3.10 11.57 -0.55
N ILE A 212 3.23 11.40 -1.86
CA ILE A 212 3.17 10.09 -2.53
C ILE A 212 4.38 9.95 -3.46
N GLY A 213 4.92 8.75 -3.57
CA GLY A 213 5.89 8.40 -4.59
C GLY A 213 5.73 6.98 -5.12
N VAL A 214 6.11 6.78 -6.38
CA VAL A 214 6.16 5.48 -7.07
C VAL A 214 7.56 5.32 -7.64
N ASP A 215 8.19 4.18 -7.36
CA ASP A 215 9.61 3.95 -7.67
C ASP A 215 10.51 5.13 -7.21
N PRO A 216 10.43 5.50 -5.93
CA PRO A 216 11.11 6.69 -5.45
C PRO A 216 12.64 6.57 -5.52
N PRO A 217 13.36 7.70 -5.65
CA PRO A 217 12.86 9.07 -5.59
C PRO A 217 12.37 9.61 -6.94
N ASN A 218 12.19 8.75 -7.95
CA ASN A 218 12.01 9.16 -9.33
C ASN A 218 10.66 9.84 -9.56
N ASN A 219 9.55 9.24 -9.10
CA ASN A 219 8.22 9.81 -9.32
C ASN A 219 7.53 10.14 -8.00
N TYR A 220 7.12 11.38 -7.81
CA TYR A 220 6.48 11.83 -6.57
C TYR A 220 5.50 12.99 -6.78
N ASN A 221 4.63 13.22 -5.80
CA ASN A 221 3.84 14.44 -5.69
C ASN A 221 3.61 14.81 -4.21
N LEU A 222 3.42 16.10 -3.94
CA LEU A 222 3.04 16.65 -2.64
C LEU A 222 1.68 17.31 -2.79
N ILE A 223 0.67 16.75 -2.15
CA ILE A 223 -0.72 17.12 -2.34
C ILE A 223 -1.22 17.80 -1.06
N PRO A 224 -1.48 19.12 -1.06
CA PRO A 224 -2.22 19.76 0.02
C PRO A 224 -3.58 19.09 0.14
N CYS A 225 -3.88 18.53 1.31
CA CYS A 225 -4.98 17.58 1.45
C CYS A 225 -5.87 17.82 2.67
N GLY A 226 -5.74 18.97 3.34
CA GLY A 226 -6.57 19.27 4.49
C GLY A 226 -5.92 20.15 5.53
N LYS A 227 -6.51 20.16 6.72
CA LYS A 227 -6.04 20.91 7.89
C LYS A 227 -6.56 20.29 9.18
N ILE A 228 -5.86 20.59 10.28
CA ILE A 228 -6.34 20.39 11.65
C ILE A 228 -6.53 21.75 12.30
N LYS A 229 -7.64 21.90 13.03
CA LYS A 229 -7.89 23.04 13.91
C LYS A 229 -8.05 22.57 15.35
N TYR A 230 -7.52 23.36 16.27
CA TYR A 230 -7.70 23.20 17.71
C TYR A 230 -9.05 23.77 18.19
#